data_AF-A0AAQ5X7C8-F1
#
_entry.id   AF-A0AAQ5X7C8-F1
#
_cell.length_a   1.000
_cell.length_b   1.000
_cell.length_c   1.000
_cell.angle_alpha   90.00
_cell.angle_beta   90.00
_cell.angle_gamma   90.00
#
_symmetry.space_group_name_H-M   'P 1'
#
loop_
_entity.id
_entity.type
_entity.pdbx_description
1 polymer ?
#
loop_
_entity_poly.entity_id
_entity_poly.type
_entity_poly.pdbx_seq_one_letter_code
_entity_poly.pdbx_strand_id
1 'polypeptide(L)'
;SRRTQAPNQLVNWCRGELVDVKHALLLYGVPESVSITEIEETAETIKVLGKVVVRGKMFHPQQQSLMVLCEPRLGDHSGCSYD
;
A
#
# COMPACT_ATOMS: atom_id res chain seq x y z
N SER A 1 19.17 24.16 6.01
CA SER A 1 18.04 23.69 5.18
C SER A 1 18.02 22.18 5.10
N ARG A 2 17.13 21.52 5.87
CA ARG A 2 16.88 20.08 5.76
C ARG A 2 16.16 19.84 4.43
N ARG A 3 16.82 19.22 3.46
CA ARG A 3 16.14 18.67 2.29
C ARG A 3 15.32 17.48 2.76
N THR A 4 14.00 17.64 2.79
CA THR A 4 13.06 16.54 2.98
C THR A 4 13.05 15.70 1.69
N GLN A 5 14.03 14.80 1.52
CA GLN A 5 14.00 13.73 0.50
C GLN A 5 13.09 12.60 1.00
N ALA A 6 11.78 12.85 1.05
CA ALA A 6 10.78 11.83 1.34
C ALA A 6 9.75 11.61 0.20
N PRO A 7 9.41 12.61 -0.66
CA PRO A 7 8.38 12.41 -1.67
C PRO A 7 8.72 11.35 -2.75
N ASN A 8 10.01 11.09 -2.98
CA ASN A 8 10.43 10.27 -4.13
C ASN A 8 10.54 8.76 -3.82
N GLN A 9 10.59 8.36 -2.55
CA GLN A 9 10.78 6.95 -2.18
C GLN A 9 9.58 6.09 -2.61
N LEU A 10 8.36 6.54 -2.31
CA LEU A 10 7.13 5.84 -2.70
C LEU A 10 6.95 5.80 -4.22
N VAL A 11 7.14 6.92 -4.92
CA VAL A 11 7.01 6.98 -6.39
C VAL A 11 8.01 6.04 -7.07
N ASN A 12 9.26 6.00 -6.59
CA ASN A 12 10.28 5.10 -7.12
C ASN A 12 9.96 3.63 -6.81
N TRP A 13 9.41 3.34 -5.64
CA TRP A 13 9.02 1.99 -5.29
C TRP A 13 7.85 1.51 -6.16
N CYS A 14 6.81 2.33 -6.32
CA CYS A 14 5.71 2.05 -7.25
C CYS A 14 6.21 1.78 -8.67
N ARG A 15 7.17 2.58 -9.16
CA ARG A 15 7.80 2.34 -10.47
C ARG A 15 8.51 0.99 -10.54
N GLY A 16 9.21 0.58 -9.49
CA GLY A 16 9.91 -0.72 -9.43
C GLY A 16 8.96 -1.91 -9.43
N GLU A 17 7.82 -1.79 -8.74
CA GLU A 17 6.81 -2.86 -8.61
C GLU A 17 5.70 -2.81 -9.67
N LEU A 18 5.82 -1.87 -10.64
CA LEU A 18 4.84 -1.59 -11.69
C LEU A 18 3.43 -1.28 -11.16
N VAL A 19 3.37 -0.55 -10.04
CA VAL A 19 2.13 -0.10 -9.40
C VAL A 19 1.83 1.33 -9.83
N ASP A 20 0.59 1.61 -10.22
CA ASP A 20 0.14 2.98 -10.43
C ASP A 20 0.11 3.71 -9.08
N VAL A 21 0.86 4.81 -8.96
CA VAL A 21 0.91 5.65 -7.75
C VAL A 21 -0.50 6.10 -7.31
N LYS A 22 -1.44 6.27 -8.24
CA LYS A 22 -2.84 6.64 -7.92
C LYS A 22 -3.62 5.52 -7.23
N HIS A 23 -3.18 4.29 -7.42
CA HIS A 23 -3.77 3.06 -6.88
C HIS A 23 -2.77 2.36 -5.93
N ALA A 24 -1.90 3.14 -5.28
CA ALA A 24 -0.93 2.62 -4.32
C ALA A 24 -1.38 2.90 -2.89
N LEU A 25 -1.28 1.89 -2.03
CA LEU A 25 -1.47 2.00 -0.59
C LEU A 25 -0.15 1.67 0.10
N LEU A 26 0.35 2.56 0.95
CA LEU A 26 1.55 2.32 1.74
C LEU A 26 1.18 2.14 3.21
N LEU A 27 1.35 0.92 3.71
CA LEU A 27 1.15 0.59 5.12
C LEU A 27 2.47 0.77 5.88
N TYR A 28 2.41 1.45 7.02
CA TYR A 28 3.53 1.70 7.91
C TYR A 28 3.32 1.00 9.26
N GLY A 29 4.41 0.65 9.94
CA GLY A 29 4.33 0.07 11.29
C GLY A 29 3.94 -1.41 11.31
N VAL A 30 4.05 -2.12 10.19
CA VAL A 30 3.65 -3.54 10.11
C VAL A 30 4.73 -4.40 10.81
N PRO A 31 4.39 -5.20 11.83
CA PRO A 31 5.36 -6.10 12.46
C PRO A 31 5.86 -7.16 11.48
N GLU A 32 7.13 -7.56 11.60
CA GLU A 32 7.74 -8.57 10.71
C GLU A 32 7.10 -9.96 10.82
N SER A 33 6.45 -10.26 11.93
CA SER A 33 5.75 -11.52 12.18
C SER A 33 4.42 -11.64 11.44
N VAL A 34 3.85 -10.54 10.95
CA VAL A 34 2.55 -10.55 10.27
C VAL A 34 2.73 -11.08 8.85
N SER A 35 1.91 -12.05 8.48
CA SER A 35 1.92 -12.66 7.16
C SER A 35 1.33 -11.74 6.09
N ILE A 36 1.67 -12.00 4.81
CA ILE A 36 1.09 -11.25 3.68
C ILE A 36 -0.44 -11.40 3.67
N THR A 37 -0.95 -12.61 3.88
CA THR A 37 -2.39 -12.88 3.91
C THR A 37 -3.10 -12.07 4.98
N GLU A 38 -2.57 -12.02 6.21
CA GLU A 38 -3.15 -11.21 7.28
C GLU A 38 -3.14 -9.71 6.95
N ILE A 39 -2.09 -9.22 6.28
CA ILE A 39 -2.01 -7.81 5.83
C ILE A 39 -3.09 -7.51 4.80
N GLU A 40 -3.24 -8.36 3.79
CA GLU A 40 -4.25 -8.23 2.73
C GLU A 40 -5.65 -8.28 3.34
N GLU A 41 -5.97 -9.31 4.13
CA GLU A 41 -7.27 -9.46 4.80
C GLU A 41 -7.61 -8.28 5.70
N THR A 42 -6.63 -7.76 6.46
CA THR A 42 -6.82 -6.58 7.29
C THR A 42 -7.09 -5.34 6.45
N ALA A 43 -6.35 -5.12 5.37
CA ALA A 43 -6.56 -3.99 4.47
C ALA A 43 -7.93 -4.06 3.75
N GLU A 44 -8.38 -5.27 3.40
CA GLU A 44 -9.70 -5.53 2.79
C GLU A 44 -10.88 -5.20 3.72
N THR A 45 -10.66 -5.07 5.04
CA THR A 45 -11.70 -4.58 5.96
C THR A 45 -12.12 -3.13 5.64
N ILE A 46 -11.26 -2.36 4.97
CA ILE A 46 -11.56 -1.03 4.48
C ILE A 46 -12.32 -1.16 3.16
N LYS A 47 -13.67 -1.22 3.25
CA LYS A 47 -14.57 -1.54 2.14
C LYS A 47 -14.28 -0.83 0.81
N VAL A 48 -13.90 0.45 0.85
CA VAL A 48 -13.63 1.25 -0.37
C VAL A 48 -12.39 0.78 -1.14
N LEU A 49 -11.46 0.06 -0.50
CA LEU A 49 -10.27 -0.47 -1.17
C LEU A 49 -10.58 -1.74 -1.99
N GLY A 50 -11.68 -2.43 -1.70
CA GLY A 50 -12.00 -3.70 -2.34
C GLY A 50 -10.94 -4.76 -2.02
N LYS A 51 -10.58 -5.56 -3.03
CA LYS A 51 -9.51 -6.56 -2.90
C LYS A 51 -8.15 -5.89 -2.83
N VAL A 52 -7.26 -6.36 -1.97
CA VAL A 52 -5.93 -5.75 -1.79
C VAL A 52 -4.86 -6.77 -2.07
N VAL A 53 -3.84 -6.39 -2.83
CA VAL A 53 -2.69 -7.24 -3.14
C VAL A 53 -1.43 -6.58 -2.62
N VAL A 54 -0.61 -7.30 -1.86
CA VAL A 54 0.73 -6.86 -1.48
C VAL A 54 1.66 -6.97 -2.69
N ARG A 55 2.35 -5.88 -3.00
CA ARG A 55 3.27 -5.76 -4.14
C ARG A 55 4.72 -5.81 -3.71
N GLY A 56 5.04 -5.25 -2.55
CA GLY A 56 6.38 -5.31 -1.98
C GLY A 56 6.42 -4.98 -0.50
N LYS A 57 7.50 -5.36 0.18
CA LYS A 57 7.78 -4.94 1.57
C LYS A 57 9.22 -4.48 1.75
N MET A 58 9.43 -3.54 2.66
CA MET A 58 10.72 -2.97 2.99
C MET A 58 10.81 -2.77 4.50
N PHE A 59 11.92 -3.18 5.12
CA PHE A 59 12.17 -2.84 6.51
C PHE A 59 12.52 -1.35 6.65
N HIS A 60 11.88 -0.67 7.61
CA HIS A 60 12.11 0.74 7.91
C HIS A 60 12.86 0.87 9.24
N PRO A 61 14.20 1.05 9.21
CA PRO A 61 15.05 0.94 10.41
C PRO A 61 14.69 1.93 11.53
N GLN A 62 14.19 3.11 11.18
CA GLN A 62 13.85 4.14 12.16
C GLN A 62 12.59 3.80 12.97
N GLN A 63 11.70 2.98 12.39
CA GLN A 63 10.47 2.52 13.05
C GLN A 63 10.58 1.08 13.55
N GLN A 64 11.68 0.38 13.23
CA GLN A 64 11.88 -1.04 13.55
C GLN A 64 10.68 -1.90 13.12
N SER A 65 10.15 -1.61 11.93
CA SER A 65 8.94 -2.23 11.39
C SER A 65 9.01 -2.31 9.87
N LEU A 66 8.11 -3.08 9.27
CA LEU A 66 7.92 -3.10 7.82
C LEU A 66 7.10 -1.90 7.35
N MET A 67 7.47 -1.40 6.17
CA MET A 67 6.58 -0.73 5.24
C MET A 67 6.12 -1.74 4.20
N VAL A 68 4.86 -1.68 3.81
CA VAL A 68 4.28 -2.60 2.83
C VAL A 68 3.57 -1.79 1.75
N LEU A 69 3.97 -2.00 0.50
CA LEU A 69 3.33 -1.45 -0.67
C LEU A 69 2.24 -2.41 -1.12
N CYS A 70 1.01 -1.92 -1.18
CA CYS A 70 -0.15 -2.66 -1.64
C CYS A 70 -0.81 -1.94 -2.83
N GLU A 71 -1.56 -2.70 -3.62
CA GLU A 71 -2.37 -2.22 -4.73
C GLU A 71 -3.83 -2.65 -4.49
N PRO A 72 -4.73 -1.70 -4.21
CA PRO A 72 -6.15 -1.96 -4.19
C PRO A 72 -6.65 -2.28 -5.61
N ARG A 73 -7.38 -3.38 -5.72
CA ARG A 73 -8.23 -3.72 -6.85
C ARG A 73 -9.59 -3.11 -6.52
N LEU A 74 -9.74 -1.82 -6.83
CA LEU A 74 -11.05 -1.18 -6.77
C LEU A 74 -12.02 -2.07 -7.57
N GLY A 75 -13.03 -2.61 -6.88
CA GLY A 75 -14.16 -3.20 -7.57
C GLY A 75 -14.72 -2.11 -8.47
N ASP A 76 -14.86 -2.39 -9.76
CA ASP A 76 -15.27 -1.41 -10.76
C ASP A 76 -16.50 -0.64 -10.26
N HIS A 77 -16.33 0.62 -9.86
CA HIS A 77 -17.42 1.51 -9.45
C HIS A 77 -18.24 1.99 -10.66
N SER A 78 -18.04 1.38 -11.84
CA SER A 78 -18.86 1.59 -13.04
C SER A 78 -20.34 1.21 -12.85
N GLY A 79 -20.70 0.55 -11.75
CA GLY A 79 -22.09 0.20 -11.41
C GLY A 79 -22.82 1.12 -10.43
N CYS A 80 -22.18 2.13 -9.85
CA CYS A 80 -22.87 3.09 -8.96
C CYS A 80 -23.40 4.27 -9.77
N SER A 81 -24.50 4.06 -10.50
CA SER A 81 -25.39 5.16 -10.89
C SER A 81 -26.02 5.72 -9.61
N TYR A 82 -25.87 7.01 -9.36
CA TYR A 82 -26.76 7.70 -8.43
C TYR A 82 -28.11 7.85 -9.13
N ASP A 83 -29.07 7.00 -8.79
CA ASP A 83 -30.50 7.32 -8.92
C ASP A 83 -30.98 8.02 -7.63
#